data_AF-A0A0Q3VKE9-F1
#
_entry.id   AF-A0A0Q3VKE9-F1
#
_cell.length_a   1.000
_cell.length_b   1.000
_cell.length_c   1.000
_cell.angle_alpha   90.00
_cell.angle_beta   90.00
_cell.angle_gamma   90.00
#
_symmetry.space_group_name_H-M   'P 1'
#
loop_
_entity.id
_entity.type
_entity.pdbx_description
1 polymer ?
#
loop_
_entity_poly.entity_id
_entity_poly.type
_entity_poly.pdbx_seq_one_letter_code
_entity_poly.pdbx_strand_id
1 'polypeptide(L)'
;MKKRLIGGIAAAAILIPTAGFAAPPLIEMLTRTPMTAEQVKVDEVGEATLKKLYSAFPETKSFEIIDASYVQGVQTSIILQEKGGTGKKITLHTNGITGEIEHVNQENWEPKEKPLITLTDQEIKAKVDVLIDKMYGNIEEYEFDMEQMENPDQKTFMLNYIKMGEKTPFYQVFVQGNSISASLIGGETAPSNIQVEGFFSLNGKPDYTADAFINDEKLFSLLKMNPTELKQELAKGKSVVEIAASNNVSKQQVIDVIAKTQVERQMQAEQNGEIPKNNQSNEQLIKAIEPKVLQVIEHKTETPW
;
A
#
# COMPACT_ATOMS: atom_id res chain seq x y z
N MET A 1 -34.20 -8.25 67.93
CA MET A 1 -33.06 -7.33 67.74
C MET A 1 -32.35 -7.67 66.45
N LYS A 2 -31.95 -6.65 65.69
CA LYS A 2 -31.27 -6.71 64.39
C LYS A 2 -29.96 -7.53 64.46
N LYS A 3 -29.67 -8.28 63.39
CA LYS A 3 -28.34 -8.31 62.73
C LYS A 3 -28.50 -8.86 61.30
N ARG A 4 -28.10 -8.04 60.32
CA ARG A 4 -27.91 -8.35 58.89
C ARG A 4 -26.44 -8.80 58.67
N LEU A 5 -26.16 -9.23 57.42
CA LEU A 5 -24.86 -9.53 56.77
C LEU A 5 -24.40 -10.99 57.00
N ILE A 6 -23.93 -11.81 56.04
CA ILE A 6 -23.32 -11.69 54.70
C ILE A 6 -23.65 -13.00 53.94
N GLY A 7 -24.16 -12.99 52.71
CA GLY A 7 -23.35 -13.18 51.49
C GLY A 7 -22.90 -14.63 51.30
N GLY A 8 -23.53 -15.34 50.35
CA GLY A 8 -23.20 -16.72 50.00
C GLY A 8 -24.04 -17.20 48.83
N ILE A 9 -23.91 -16.53 47.66
CA ILE A 9 -24.44 -17.09 46.41
C ILE A 9 -23.46 -18.17 45.97
N ALA A 10 -23.90 -19.43 46.03
CA ALA A 10 -23.19 -20.54 45.45
C ALA A 10 -22.99 -20.29 43.95
N ALA A 11 -21.73 -20.18 43.54
CA ALA A 11 -21.34 -20.08 42.15
C ALA A 11 -21.68 -21.39 41.44
N ALA A 12 -22.82 -21.42 40.76
CA ALA A 12 -23.06 -22.38 39.69
C ALA A 12 -22.22 -21.91 38.49
N ALA A 13 -20.98 -22.38 38.41
CA ALA A 13 -20.15 -22.27 37.23
C ALA A 13 -20.79 -23.11 36.11
N ILE A 14 -21.68 -22.50 35.34
CA ILE A 14 -22.07 -23.05 34.05
C ILE A 14 -20.88 -22.75 33.12
N LEU A 15 -20.01 -23.74 33.00
CA LEU A 15 -19.03 -23.85 31.92
C LEU A 15 -19.80 -23.91 30.60
N ILE A 16 -20.00 -22.76 29.97
CA ILE A 16 -20.38 -22.69 28.58
C ILE A 16 -19.09 -22.93 27.77
N PRO A 17 -19.08 -23.90 26.86
CA PRO A 17 -17.88 -24.33 26.16
C PRO A 17 -17.25 -23.19 25.37
N THR A 18 -15.92 -23.16 25.43
CA THR A 18 -15.02 -22.49 24.51
C THR A 18 -15.40 -22.79 23.06
N ALA A 19 -16.23 -21.94 22.46
CA ALA A 19 -16.52 -21.94 21.03
C ALA A 19 -16.48 -20.49 20.56
N GLY A 20 -15.33 -20.14 20.01
CA GLY A 20 -15.05 -18.81 19.53
C GLY A 20 -13.58 -18.63 19.15
N PHE A 21 -12.92 -19.70 18.69
CA PHE A 21 -11.94 -19.48 17.63
C PHE A 21 -12.78 -19.00 16.44
N ALA A 22 -13.10 -17.71 16.41
CA ALA A 22 -13.39 -17.07 15.15
C ALA A 22 -12.16 -17.37 14.31
N ALA A 23 -12.33 -18.17 13.24
CA ALA A 23 -11.30 -18.26 12.23
C ALA A 23 -10.87 -16.81 11.93
N PRO A 24 -9.56 -16.54 11.82
CA PRO A 24 -9.10 -15.22 11.40
C PRO A 24 -9.95 -14.80 10.21
N PRO A 25 -10.54 -13.59 10.21
CA PRO A 25 -11.28 -13.15 9.04
C PRO A 25 -10.37 -13.32 7.83
N LEU A 26 -10.93 -13.79 6.71
CA LEU A 26 -10.32 -14.00 5.38
C LEU A 26 -9.28 -12.96 4.89
N ILE A 27 -9.17 -11.83 5.59
CA ILE A 27 -8.30 -10.69 5.31
C ILE A 27 -6.92 -10.79 5.98
N GLU A 28 -6.65 -11.76 6.86
CA GLU A 28 -5.36 -11.80 7.58
C GLU A 28 -4.14 -12.32 6.78
N MET A 29 -4.30 -12.65 5.50
CA MET A 29 -3.24 -13.33 4.74
C MET A 29 -2.16 -12.41 4.16
N LEU A 30 -2.30 -11.10 4.35
CA LEU A 30 -1.21 -10.13 4.23
C LEU A 30 -1.09 -9.40 5.57
N THR A 31 -1.11 -10.13 6.68
CA THR A 31 -0.84 -9.53 7.98
C THR A 31 0.62 -9.10 8.02
N ARG A 32 0.84 -7.85 7.64
CA ARG A 32 2.09 -7.15 7.90
C ARG A 32 2.45 -7.39 9.37
N THR A 33 3.58 -8.03 9.62
CA THR A 33 4.06 -8.26 10.98
C THR A 33 4.62 -6.94 11.51
N PRO A 34 4.05 -6.35 12.58
CA PRO A 34 4.54 -5.09 13.10
C PRO A 34 5.99 -5.21 13.58
N MET A 35 6.77 -4.16 13.33
CA MET A 35 8.13 -4.01 13.81
C MET A 35 8.20 -2.82 14.75
N THR A 36 8.88 -3.00 15.87
CA THR A 36 9.29 -1.89 16.73
C THR A 36 10.42 -1.09 16.06
N ALA A 37 10.55 0.18 16.43
CA ALA A 37 11.65 1.03 15.97
C ALA A 37 13.04 0.39 16.19
N GLU A 38 13.21 -0.39 17.25
CA GLU A 38 14.50 -1.01 17.57
C GLU A 38 14.75 -2.27 16.76
N GLN A 39 13.70 -3.01 16.41
CA GLN A 39 13.79 -4.10 15.45
C GLN A 39 14.19 -3.58 14.07
N VAL A 40 13.61 -2.47 13.60
CA VAL A 40 13.97 -1.87 12.30
C VAL A 40 15.46 -1.50 12.24
N LYS A 41 16.05 -1.04 13.35
CA LYS A 41 17.46 -0.62 13.39
C LYS A 41 18.47 -1.77 13.38
N VAL A 42 18.04 -2.99 13.72
CA VAL A 42 18.91 -4.18 13.78
C VAL A 42 18.59 -5.20 12.70
N ASP A 43 17.43 -5.10 12.07
CA ASP A 43 17.07 -5.85 10.87
C ASP A 43 17.94 -5.40 9.69
N GLU A 44 18.42 -6.35 8.88
CA GLU A 44 19.36 -6.06 7.78
C GLU A 44 18.74 -5.11 6.73
N VAL A 45 17.51 -5.40 6.31
CA VAL A 45 16.78 -4.58 5.32
C VAL A 45 16.40 -3.24 5.94
N GLY A 46 15.88 -3.25 7.16
CA GLY A 46 15.49 -2.04 7.89
C GLY A 46 16.67 -1.08 8.14
N GLU A 47 17.80 -1.59 8.61
CA GLU A 47 18.99 -0.79 8.88
C GLU A 47 19.57 -0.18 7.60
N ALA A 48 19.66 -0.97 6.52
CA ALA A 48 20.11 -0.48 5.21
C ALA A 48 19.20 0.62 4.66
N THR A 49 17.88 0.42 4.78
CA THR A 49 16.86 1.40 4.36
C THR A 49 17.01 2.71 5.13
N LEU A 50 17.15 2.65 6.46
CA LEU A 50 17.37 3.84 7.29
C LEU A 50 18.68 4.54 6.96
N LYS A 51 19.78 3.81 6.75
CA LYS A 51 21.07 4.41 6.35
C LYS A 51 20.96 5.17 5.03
N LYS A 52 20.29 4.59 4.04
CA LYS A 52 20.05 5.23 2.74
C LYS A 52 19.20 6.49 2.89
N LEU A 53 18.09 6.40 3.63
CA LEU A 53 17.24 7.55 3.94
C LEU A 53 18.02 8.67 4.62
N TYR A 54 18.78 8.36 5.67
CA TYR A 54 19.54 9.33 6.46
C TYR A 54 20.69 9.97 5.69
N SER A 55 21.20 9.30 4.66
CA SER A 55 22.16 9.88 3.73
C SER A 55 21.48 10.84 2.75
N ALA A 56 20.32 10.45 2.21
CA ALA A 56 19.53 11.23 1.27
C ALA A 56 18.94 12.51 1.90
N PHE A 57 18.35 12.37 3.08
CA PHE A 57 17.64 13.41 3.82
C PHE A 57 18.11 13.43 5.29
N PRO A 58 19.25 14.07 5.60
CA PRO A 58 19.84 14.05 6.93
C PRO A 58 18.92 14.51 8.07
N GLU A 59 17.97 15.40 7.80
CA GLU A 59 16.95 15.89 8.73
C GLU A 59 16.08 14.76 9.30
N THR A 60 15.90 13.67 8.54
CA THR A 60 15.08 12.53 8.95
C THR A 60 15.70 11.71 10.08
N LYS A 61 16.98 11.92 10.41
CA LYS A 61 17.60 11.37 11.63
C LYS A 61 16.90 11.84 12.92
N SER A 62 16.24 12.98 12.88
CA SER A 62 15.48 13.51 14.01
C SER A 62 14.04 13.00 14.09
N PHE A 63 13.57 12.29 13.05
CA PHE A 63 12.19 11.82 12.94
C PHE A 63 11.99 10.55 13.79
N GLU A 64 10.75 10.32 14.19
CA GLU A 64 10.33 9.09 14.89
C GLU A 64 9.81 8.08 13.89
N ILE A 65 10.19 6.81 14.06
CA ILE A 65 9.49 5.71 13.40
C ILE A 65 8.14 5.56 14.10
N ILE A 66 7.07 5.93 13.41
CA ILE A 66 5.70 5.90 13.94
C ILE A 66 4.97 4.60 13.59
N ASP A 67 5.41 3.93 12.54
CA ASP A 67 4.91 2.63 12.10
C ASP A 67 6.00 1.93 11.29
N ALA A 68 6.08 0.62 11.44
CA ALA A 68 6.95 -0.22 10.65
C ALA A 68 6.40 -1.64 10.66
N SER A 69 6.54 -2.32 9.54
CA SER A 69 6.08 -3.69 9.42
C SER A 69 6.71 -4.39 8.22
N TYR A 70 6.69 -5.71 8.22
CA TYR A 70 7.19 -6.50 7.10
C TYR A 70 6.22 -7.61 6.70
N VAL A 71 6.32 -8.03 5.45
CA VAL A 71 5.74 -9.24 4.91
C VAL A 71 6.89 -10.08 4.38
N GLN A 72 7.04 -11.28 4.93
CA GLN A 72 8.22 -12.13 4.69
C GLN A 72 8.41 -12.41 3.19
N GLY A 73 9.60 -12.12 2.67
CA GLY A 73 9.95 -12.33 1.27
C GLY A 73 9.23 -11.41 0.28
N VAL A 74 8.45 -10.44 0.77
CA VAL A 74 7.71 -9.49 -0.06
C VAL A 74 8.27 -8.08 0.17
N GLN A 75 8.07 -7.52 1.36
CA GLN A 75 8.38 -6.11 1.57
C GLN A 75 8.55 -5.74 3.05
N THR A 76 9.43 -4.78 3.32
CA THR A 76 9.52 -4.05 4.58
C THR A 76 9.02 -2.61 4.36
N SER A 77 8.07 -2.15 5.20
CA SER A 77 7.58 -0.77 5.22
C SER A 77 8.01 -0.06 6.48
N ILE A 78 8.50 1.17 6.33
CA ILE A 78 8.94 2.03 7.43
C ILE A 78 8.34 3.41 7.24
N ILE A 79 7.69 3.92 8.27
CA ILE A 79 7.08 5.24 8.29
C ILE A 79 7.74 6.11 9.36
N LEU A 80 8.32 7.23 8.93
CA LEU A 80 8.94 8.21 9.82
C LEU A 80 8.16 9.52 9.82
N GLN A 81 8.04 10.16 10.99
CA GLN A 81 7.39 11.46 11.16
C GLN A 81 8.26 12.44 11.97
N GLU A 82 8.27 13.70 11.54
CA GLU A 82 8.96 14.79 12.24
C GLU A 82 8.34 15.08 13.62
N LYS A 83 9.21 15.25 14.62
CA LYS A 83 8.80 15.68 15.96
C LYS A 83 8.53 17.19 15.99
N GLY A 84 7.32 17.59 16.38
CA GLY A 84 7.02 18.97 16.77
C GLY A 84 7.14 20.03 15.66
N GLY A 85 7.05 19.64 14.38
CA GLY A 85 7.20 20.52 13.22
C GLY A 85 5.96 20.64 12.31
N THR A 86 6.16 20.70 10.99
CA THR A 86 5.08 20.91 10.00
C THR A 86 4.25 19.65 9.72
N GLY A 87 4.59 18.54 10.38
CA GLY A 87 3.94 17.24 10.17
C GLY A 87 4.53 16.50 8.97
N LYS A 88 5.82 16.73 8.71
CA LYS A 88 6.60 16.00 7.72
C LYS A 88 6.52 14.50 7.99
N LYS A 89 6.12 13.72 6.98
CA LYS A 89 6.14 12.26 7.02
C LYS A 89 6.81 11.68 5.77
N ILE A 90 7.55 10.60 5.94
CA ILE A 90 8.11 9.81 4.83
C ILE A 90 7.82 8.34 5.05
N THR A 91 7.32 7.67 4.00
CA THR A 91 7.10 6.23 3.98
C THR A 91 8.03 5.59 2.97
N LEU A 92 8.63 4.47 3.34
CA LEU A 92 9.58 3.71 2.53
C LEU A 92 9.10 2.28 2.44
N HIS A 93 9.03 1.76 1.22
CA HIS A 93 8.71 0.37 0.91
C HIS A 93 9.91 -0.26 0.23
N THR A 94 10.44 -1.30 0.86
CA THR A 94 11.69 -1.94 0.46
C THR A 94 11.43 -3.40 0.18
N ASN A 95 11.88 -3.89 -0.96
CA ASN A 95 11.77 -5.29 -1.34
C ASN A 95 12.40 -6.19 -0.26
N GLY A 96 11.65 -7.18 0.21
CA GLY A 96 12.09 -8.06 1.30
C GLY A 96 13.20 -9.04 0.91
N ILE A 97 13.51 -9.19 -0.38
CA ILE A 97 14.55 -10.08 -0.91
C ILE A 97 15.78 -9.28 -1.34
N THR A 98 15.60 -8.23 -2.16
CA THR A 98 16.71 -7.47 -2.75
C THR A 98 17.18 -6.33 -1.86
N GLY A 99 16.35 -5.87 -0.93
CA GLY A 99 16.62 -4.66 -0.14
C GLY A 99 16.53 -3.37 -0.96
N GLU A 100 16.06 -3.43 -2.21
CA GLU A 100 15.84 -2.24 -3.03
C GLU A 100 14.59 -1.48 -2.58
N ILE A 101 14.67 -0.15 -2.52
CA ILE A 101 13.51 0.68 -2.24
C ILE A 101 12.65 0.70 -3.51
N GLU A 102 11.43 0.19 -3.41
CA GLU A 102 10.49 0.10 -4.53
C GLU A 102 9.55 1.30 -4.55
N HIS A 103 9.20 1.84 -3.39
CA HIS A 103 8.31 2.99 -3.29
C HIS A 103 8.71 3.95 -2.16
N VAL A 104 8.59 5.24 -2.45
CA VAL A 104 8.80 6.33 -1.50
C VAL A 104 7.60 7.24 -1.54
N ASN A 105 7.07 7.59 -0.38
CA ASN A 105 6.09 8.65 -0.25
C ASN A 105 6.60 9.76 0.67
N GLN A 106 6.67 11.00 0.18
CA GLN A 106 6.97 12.19 0.95
C GLN A 106 5.71 13.02 1.16
N GLU A 107 5.39 13.37 2.40
CA GLU A 107 4.21 14.16 2.75
C GLU A 107 4.62 15.42 3.53
N ASN A 108 4.04 16.56 3.17
CA ASN A 108 4.18 17.85 3.85
C ASN A 108 5.60 18.44 3.82
N TRP A 109 6.32 18.22 2.72
CA TRP A 109 7.67 18.78 2.53
C TRP A 109 7.62 20.29 2.30
N GLU A 110 6.55 20.79 1.66
CA GLU A 110 6.29 22.22 1.53
C GLU A 110 5.44 22.76 2.69
N PRO A 111 5.52 24.07 2.99
CA PRO A 111 4.62 24.72 3.95
C PRO A 111 3.15 24.55 3.55
N LYS A 112 2.25 24.48 4.54
CA LYS A 112 0.80 24.31 4.29
C LYS A 112 0.21 25.48 3.50
N GLU A 113 0.80 26.67 3.63
CA GLU A 113 0.39 27.89 2.95
C GLU A 113 0.80 27.90 1.46
N LYS A 114 1.80 27.08 1.09
CA LYS A 114 2.27 26.93 -0.29
C LYS A 114 2.50 25.45 -0.60
N PRO A 115 1.43 24.63 -0.65
CA PRO A 115 1.55 23.20 -0.85
C PRO A 115 2.04 22.88 -2.26
N LEU A 116 2.61 21.69 -2.42
CA LEU A 116 3.28 21.27 -3.66
C LEU A 116 2.48 21.50 -4.95
N ILE A 117 1.16 21.22 -4.95
CA ILE A 117 0.29 21.39 -6.14
C ILE A 117 0.09 22.86 -6.59
N THR A 118 0.47 23.83 -5.75
CA THR A 118 0.40 25.27 -6.09
C THR A 118 1.67 25.78 -6.77
N LEU A 119 2.71 24.96 -6.82
CA LEU A 119 3.96 25.30 -7.48
C LEU A 119 3.82 25.21 -9.00
N THR A 120 4.78 25.81 -9.70
CA THR A 120 4.92 25.67 -11.15
C THR A 120 5.39 24.26 -11.53
N ASP A 121 5.10 23.84 -12.77
CA ASP A 121 5.51 22.52 -13.26
C ASP A 121 7.03 22.30 -13.15
N GLN A 122 7.84 23.35 -13.37
CA GLN A 122 9.29 23.30 -13.20
C GLN A 122 9.71 23.12 -11.74
N GLU A 123 9.04 23.78 -10.79
CA GLU A 123 9.31 23.62 -9.36
C GLU A 123 8.89 22.22 -8.87
N ILE A 124 7.74 21.70 -9.36
CA ILE A 124 7.28 20.34 -9.06
C ILE A 124 8.30 19.33 -9.57
N LYS A 125 8.68 19.44 -10.86
CA LYS A 125 9.68 18.58 -11.47
C LYS A 125 10.99 18.60 -10.70
N ALA A 126 11.52 19.78 -10.36
CA ALA A 126 12.78 19.89 -9.62
C ALA A 126 12.73 19.18 -8.26
N LYS A 127 11.58 19.21 -7.56
CA LYS A 127 11.41 18.50 -6.29
C LYS A 127 11.33 16.99 -6.48
N VAL A 128 10.64 16.54 -7.53
CA VAL A 128 10.59 15.12 -7.89
C VAL A 128 11.96 14.60 -8.32
N ASP A 129 12.70 15.34 -9.14
CA ASP A 129 14.07 15.00 -9.55
C ASP A 129 14.97 14.81 -8.33
N VAL A 130 14.92 15.73 -7.37
CA VAL A 130 15.69 15.64 -6.11
C VAL A 130 15.31 14.39 -5.31
N LEU A 131 14.02 14.03 -5.27
CA LEU A 131 13.58 12.81 -4.61
C LEU A 131 14.16 11.58 -5.31
N ILE A 132 14.02 11.49 -6.64
CA ILE A 132 14.46 10.32 -7.39
C ILE A 132 15.98 10.18 -7.33
N ASP A 133 16.72 11.26 -7.58
CA ASP A 133 18.18 11.25 -7.59
C ASP A 133 18.76 10.82 -6.23
N LYS A 134 18.19 11.33 -5.13
CA LYS A 134 18.65 10.98 -3.78
C LYS A 134 18.27 9.56 -3.36
N MET A 135 17.09 9.06 -3.78
CA MET A 135 16.56 7.78 -3.31
C MET A 135 16.87 6.61 -4.24
N TYR A 136 17.01 6.84 -5.54
CA TYR A 136 17.21 5.80 -6.54
C TYR A 136 18.48 6.00 -7.35
N GLY A 137 18.95 7.25 -7.50
CA GLY A 137 20.19 7.58 -8.18
C GLY A 137 19.98 8.08 -9.62
N ASN A 138 21.01 8.78 -10.12
CA ASN A 138 21.24 9.27 -11.48
C ASN A 138 19.99 9.58 -12.31
N ILE A 139 19.29 10.67 -11.97
CA ILE A 139 18.12 11.13 -12.73
C ILE A 139 18.45 11.58 -14.16
N GLU A 140 19.73 11.87 -14.46
CA GLU A 140 20.17 12.37 -15.77
C GLU A 140 20.03 11.34 -16.89
N GLU A 141 19.91 10.05 -16.56
CA GLU A 141 19.65 8.96 -17.52
C GLU A 141 18.19 8.87 -17.98
N TYR A 142 17.31 9.74 -17.46
CA TYR A 142 15.88 9.66 -17.66
C TYR A 142 15.34 10.89 -18.38
N GLU A 143 14.49 10.64 -19.37
CA GLU A 143 13.55 11.63 -19.87
C GLU A 143 12.28 11.57 -19.03
N PHE A 144 11.53 12.67 -18.96
CA PHE A 144 10.28 12.71 -18.20
C PHE A 144 9.14 13.24 -19.06
N ASP A 145 7.95 12.71 -18.82
CA ASP A 145 6.69 13.25 -19.29
C ASP A 145 5.82 13.60 -18.09
N MET A 146 5.18 14.77 -18.13
CA MET A 146 4.35 15.27 -17.03
C MET A 146 2.96 15.60 -17.55
N GLU A 147 1.95 14.93 -17.00
CA GLU A 147 0.55 15.19 -17.31
C GLU A 147 -0.24 15.58 -16.05
N GLN A 148 -1.15 16.53 -16.20
CA GLN A 148 -2.16 16.80 -15.19
C GLN A 148 -3.33 15.85 -15.42
N MET A 149 -3.66 15.04 -14.41
CA MET A 149 -4.76 14.10 -14.48
C MET A 149 -6.11 14.80 -14.36
N GLU A 150 -7.10 14.33 -15.11
CA GLU A 150 -8.50 14.73 -14.96
C GLU A 150 -9.09 14.06 -13.72
N ASN A 151 -8.83 14.64 -12.55
CA ASN A 151 -9.47 14.24 -11.30
C ASN A 151 -10.31 15.43 -10.79
N PRO A 152 -11.65 15.31 -10.73
CA PRO A 152 -12.53 16.40 -10.32
C PRO A 152 -12.39 16.77 -8.84
N ASP A 153 -11.90 15.84 -8.01
CA ASP A 153 -11.85 15.99 -6.56
C ASP A 153 -10.51 16.58 -6.09
N GLN A 154 -9.42 16.40 -6.85
CA GLN A 154 -8.12 16.98 -6.55
C GLN A 154 -7.21 17.18 -7.77
N LYS A 155 -6.39 18.23 -7.73
CA LYS A 155 -5.33 18.42 -8.72
C LYS A 155 -4.23 17.37 -8.50
N THR A 156 -4.06 16.50 -9.49
CA THR A 156 -3.05 15.45 -9.52
C THR A 156 -2.14 15.64 -10.72
N PHE A 157 -0.84 15.59 -10.52
CA PHE A 157 0.13 15.45 -11.61
C PHE A 157 0.71 14.05 -11.60
N MET A 158 0.86 13.47 -12.78
CA MET A 158 1.65 12.27 -12.98
C MET A 158 2.92 12.64 -13.73
N LEU A 159 4.06 12.14 -13.26
CA LEU A 159 5.34 12.24 -13.93
C LEU A 159 5.84 10.82 -14.22
N ASN A 160 6.05 10.52 -15.49
CA ASN A 160 6.65 9.26 -15.93
C ASN A 160 8.10 9.50 -16.31
N TYR A 161 9.04 8.84 -15.63
CA TYR A 161 10.46 8.90 -15.93
C TYR A 161 10.85 7.67 -16.74
N ILE A 162 11.22 7.89 -17.99
CA ILE A 162 11.55 6.86 -18.98
C ILE A 162 13.06 6.87 -19.16
N LYS A 163 13.72 5.72 -18.99
CA LYS A 163 15.16 5.63 -19.23
C LYS A 163 15.45 5.94 -20.70
N MET A 164 16.45 6.77 -20.99
CA MET A 164 16.80 7.13 -22.37
C MET A 164 16.99 5.89 -23.25
N GLY A 165 16.21 5.81 -24.34
CA GLY A 165 16.20 4.66 -25.25
C GLY A 165 15.12 3.62 -24.97
N GLU A 166 14.43 3.68 -23.84
CA GLU A 166 13.30 2.82 -23.49
C GLU A 166 11.96 3.44 -23.93
N LYS A 167 10.90 2.62 -23.93
CA LYS A 167 9.53 3.05 -24.27
C LYS A 167 8.58 3.07 -23.09
N THR A 168 8.91 2.34 -22.03
CA THR A 168 8.10 2.21 -20.83
C THR A 168 8.73 3.00 -19.69
N PRO A 169 7.94 3.67 -18.85
CA PRO A 169 8.50 4.37 -17.71
C PRO A 169 9.16 3.40 -16.73
N PHE A 170 10.24 3.86 -16.13
CA PHE A 170 10.99 3.16 -15.10
C PHE A 170 10.57 3.63 -13.71
N TYR A 171 10.31 4.93 -13.55
CA TYR A 171 9.65 5.48 -12.37
C TYR A 171 8.34 6.14 -12.77
N GLN A 172 7.34 5.99 -11.91
CA GLN A 172 6.10 6.76 -11.99
C GLN A 172 5.88 7.50 -10.68
N VAL A 173 5.63 8.79 -10.80
CA VAL A 173 5.45 9.68 -9.67
C VAL A 173 4.10 10.35 -9.73
N PHE A 174 3.37 10.33 -8.62
CA PHE A 174 2.16 11.11 -8.43
C PHE A 174 2.42 12.24 -7.46
N VAL A 175 2.02 13.44 -7.87
CA VAL A 175 2.07 14.65 -7.04
C VAL A 175 0.64 15.09 -6.78
N GLN A 176 0.25 15.04 -5.51
CA GLN A 176 -1.12 15.28 -5.05
C GLN A 176 -1.09 16.07 -3.74
N GLY A 177 -1.86 17.16 -3.68
CA GLY A 177 -1.87 18.06 -2.52
C GLY A 177 -0.48 18.55 -2.13
N ASN A 178 0.07 17.97 -1.06
CA ASN A 178 1.42 18.25 -0.57
C ASN A 178 2.27 16.98 -0.45
N SER A 179 2.03 16.02 -1.33
CA SER A 179 2.68 14.71 -1.34
C SER A 179 3.36 14.41 -2.68
N ILE A 180 4.45 13.66 -2.61
CA ILE A 180 5.14 13.04 -3.74
C ILE A 180 5.19 11.54 -3.48
N SER A 181 4.50 10.76 -4.30
CA SER A 181 4.50 9.31 -4.27
C SER A 181 5.25 8.78 -5.48
N ALA A 182 6.44 8.22 -5.29
CA ALA A 182 7.31 7.70 -6.34
C ALA A 182 7.38 6.17 -6.26
N SER A 183 7.07 5.51 -7.36
CA SER A 183 7.16 4.06 -7.53
C SER A 183 8.21 3.71 -8.58
N LEU A 184 9.03 2.70 -8.30
CA LEU A 184 9.78 1.93 -9.28
C LEU A 184 8.82 0.99 -10.02
N ILE A 185 8.72 1.12 -11.34
CA ILE A 185 7.76 0.36 -12.17
C ILE A 185 8.39 -0.30 -13.41
N GLY A 186 9.67 -0.08 -13.66
CA GLY A 186 10.42 -0.73 -14.74
C GLY A 186 11.77 -1.28 -14.26
N GLY A 187 12.41 -2.10 -15.11
CA GLY A 187 13.64 -2.85 -14.80
C GLY A 187 13.42 -4.35 -14.64
N GLU A 188 14.49 -5.12 -14.39
CA GLU A 188 14.41 -6.51 -13.89
C GLU A 188 13.99 -6.50 -12.41
N THR A 189 12.89 -5.82 -12.08
CA THR A 189 12.45 -5.69 -10.69
C THR A 189 11.54 -6.86 -10.36
N ALA A 190 12.17 -7.89 -9.80
CA ALA A 190 11.54 -9.08 -9.27
C ALA A 190 10.76 -9.92 -10.30
N PRO A 191 10.67 -11.26 -10.12
CA PRO A 191 9.75 -12.04 -10.91
C PRO A 191 8.35 -11.40 -10.82
N SER A 192 7.59 -11.42 -11.93
CA SER A 192 6.28 -10.75 -12.07
C SER A 192 5.28 -11.05 -10.94
N ASN A 193 5.58 -12.08 -10.14
CA ASN A 193 4.86 -12.52 -8.96
C ASN A 193 5.13 -11.71 -7.67
N ILE A 194 6.10 -10.77 -7.62
CA ILE A 194 6.29 -9.93 -6.42
C ILE A 194 5.37 -8.72 -6.48
N GLN A 195 4.39 -8.73 -5.58
CA GLN A 195 3.50 -7.60 -5.35
C GLN A 195 4.27 -6.52 -4.60
N VAL A 196 4.49 -5.38 -5.27
CA VAL A 196 4.88 -4.15 -4.59
C VAL A 196 3.70 -3.70 -3.75
N GLU A 197 3.79 -3.79 -2.43
CA GLU A 197 2.77 -3.17 -1.57
C GLU A 197 2.96 -1.65 -1.55
N GLY A 198 1.89 -0.89 -1.33
CA GLY A 198 1.86 0.56 -1.50
C GLY A 198 1.85 1.00 -2.96
N PHE A 199 1.52 0.12 -3.90
CA PHE A 199 1.51 0.44 -5.32
C PHE A 199 0.39 1.43 -5.65
N PHE A 200 -0.80 1.24 -5.08
CA PHE A 200 -1.92 2.17 -5.17
C PHE A 200 -1.86 3.23 -4.06
N SER A 201 -2.56 4.35 -4.28
CA SER A 201 -2.53 5.47 -3.35
C SER A 201 -3.92 6.05 -3.09
N LEU A 202 -4.13 6.49 -1.85
CA LEU A 202 -5.28 7.22 -1.34
C LEU A 202 -4.78 8.47 -0.60
N ASN A 203 -5.18 9.65 -1.04
CA ASN A 203 -4.77 10.96 -0.54
C ASN A 203 -3.26 11.14 -0.55
N GLY A 204 -2.62 10.67 -1.64
CA GLY A 204 -1.17 10.65 -1.75
C GLY A 204 -0.47 9.78 -0.69
N LYS A 205 -1.16 8.78 -0.12
CA LYS A 205 -0.61 7.79 0.81
C LYS A 205 -0.79 6.38 0.23
N PRO A 206 0.12 5.43 0.51
CA PRO A 206 -0.10 4.02 0.17
C PRO A 206 -1.48 3.53 0.63
N ASP A 207 -2.23 2.89 -0.28
CA ASP A 207 -3.51 2.25 0.04
C ASP A 207 -3.35 0.73 0.06
N TYR A 208 -2.93 0.22 1.22
CA TYR A 208 -2.73 -1.22 1.42
C TYR A 208 -4.01 -2.04 1.28
N THR A 209 -5.18 -1.42 1.49
CA THR A 209 -6.47 -2.12 1.30
C THR A 209 -6.72 -2.33 -0.18
N ALA A 210 -6.52 -1.29 -1.00
CA ALA A 210 -6.56 -1.44 -2.44
C ALA A 210 -5.51 -2.45 -2.92
N ASP A 211 -4.24 -2.28 -2.54
CA ASP A 211 -3.15 -3.19 -2.97
C ASP A 211 -3.46 -4.65 -2.68
N ALA A 212 -3.94 -4.97 -1.48
CA ALA A 212 -4.23 -6.33 -1.09
C ALA A 212 -5.24 -7.02 -2.03
N PHE A 213 -6.16 -6.26 -2.63
CA PHE A 213 -7.24 -6.77 -3.46
C PHE A 213 -7.01 -6.61 -4.96
N ILE A 214 -6.39 -5.49 -5.39
CA ILE A 214 -6.32 -5.09 -6.80
C ILE A 214 -4.89 -5.13 -7.36
N ASN A 215 -3.85 -5.31 -6.54
CA ASN A 215 -2.52 -5.66 -7.03
C ASN A 215 -2.42 -7.17 -7.31
N ASP A 216 -3.09 -7.59 -8.39
CA ASP A 216 -3.25 -9.01 -8.73
C ASP A 216 -3.04 -9.29 -10.23
N GLU A 217 -2.10 -10.20 -10.55
CA GLU A 217 -1.78 -10.60 -11.93
C GLU A 217 -3.00 -11.10 -12.71
N LYS A 218 -3.93 -11.80 -12.05
CA LYS A 218 -5.14 -12.31 -12.72
C LYS A 218 -6.13 -11.18 -13.00
N LEU A 219 -6.25 -10.20 -12.11
CA LEU A 219 -7.02 -8.99 -12.37
C LEU A 219 -6.44 -8.19 -13.54
N PHE A 220 -5.12 -7.97 -13.57
CA PHE A 220 -4.43 -7.30 -14.68
C PHE A 220 -4.71 -8.01 -16.02
N SER A 221 -4.59 -9.34 -16.02
CA SER A 221 -4.89 -10.17 -17.19
C SER A 221 -6.36 -10.08 -17.62
N LEU A 222 -7.30 -10.07 -16.67
CA LEU A 222 -8.74 -9.93 -16.94
C LEU A 222 -9.05 -8.58 -17.59
N LEU A 223 -8.47 -7.51 -17.04
CA LEU A 223 -8.66 -6.14 -17.49
C LEU A 223 -7.86 -5.79 -18.75
N LYS A 224 -6.94 -6.67 -19.17
CA LYS A 224 -6.02 -6.48 -20.30
C LYS A 224 -5.18 -5.21 -20.15
N MET A 225 -4.73 -4.95 -18.93
CA MET A 225 -3.88 -3.82 -18.59
C MET A 225 -2.79 -4.26 -17.63
N ASN A 226 -1.70 -3.51 -17.60
CA ASN A 226 -0.63 -3.70 -16.64
C ASN A 226 -0.93 -2.91 -15.34
N PRO A 227 -0.15 -3.12 -14.26
CA PRO A 227 -0.37 -2.44 -12.98
C PRO A 227 -0.35 -0.90 -13.13
N THR A 228 0.58 -0.38 -13.92
CA THR A 228 0.76 1.06 -14.16
C THR A 228 -0.46 1.69 -14.83
N GLU A 229 -1.03 1.03 -15.84
CA GLU A 229 -2.25 1.47 -16.52
C GLU A 229 -3.45 1.47 -15.56
N LEU A 230 -3.59 0.44 -14.70
CA LEU A 230 -4.66 0.41 -13.70
C LEU A 230 -4.51 1.59 -12.72
N LYS A 231 -3.30 1.82 -12.21
CA LYS A 231 -3.01 2.93 -11.29
C LYS A 231 -3.34 4.29 -11.90
N GLN A 232 -3.02 4.48 -13.18
CA GLN A 232 -3.35 5.69 -13.92
C GLN A 232 -4.86 5.92 -14.03
N GLU A 233 -5.62 4.90 -14.40
CA GLU A 233 -7.07 5.04 -14.55
C GLU A 233 -7.76 5.31 -13.20
N LEU A 234 -7.26 4.71 -12.12
CA LEU A 234 -7.72 5.00 -10.75
C LEU A 234 -7.40 6.45 -10.35
N ALA A 235 -6.19 6.94 -10.65
CA ALA A 235 -5.80 8.33 -10.37
C ALA A 235 -6.65 9.37 -11.13
N LYS A 236 -7.26 9.00 -12.26
CA LYS A 236 -8.28 9.79 -13.00
C LYS A 236 -9.67 9.75 -12.35
N GLY A 237 -9.79 9.21 -11.13
CA GLY A 237 -11.05 9.15 -10.38
C GLY A 237 -12.03 8.06 -10.85
N LYS A 238 -11.56 7.08 -11.64
CA LYS A 238 -12.37 5.92 -12.00
C LYS A 238 -12.29 4.85 -10.92
N SER A 239 -13.35 4.06 -10.76
CA SER A 239 -13.30 2.81 -9.98
C SER A 239 -12.89 1.63 -10.85
N VAL A 240 -12.46 0.53 -10.22
CA VAL A 240 -12.13 -0.72 -10.94
C VAL A 240 -13.33 -1.21 -11.75
N VAL A 241 -14.55 -1.03 -11.24
CA VAL A 241 -15.78 -1.40 -11.97
C VAL A 241 -15.97 -0.56 -13.24
N GLU A 242 -15.72 0.75 -13.20
CA GLU A 242 -15.84 1.63 -14.37
C GLU A 242 -14.78 1.30 -15.43
N ILE A 243 -13.57 0.97 -14.97
CA ILE A 243 -12.45 0.52 -15.81
C ILE A 243 -12.77 -0.83 -16.46
N ALA A 244 -13.30 -1.79 -15.68
CA ALA A 244 -13.72 -3.09 -16.17
C ALA A 244 -14.82 -2.97 -17.22
N ALA A 245 -15.85 -2.16 -16.96
CA ALA A 245 -16.94 -1.91 -17.90
C ALA A 245 -16.43 -1.35 -19.23
N SER A 246 -15.46 -0.43 -19.19
CA SER A 246 -14.80 0.13 -20.38
C SER A 246 -14.04 -0.94 -21.20
N ASN A 247 -13.61 -2.02 -20.55
CA ASN A 247 -12.93 -3.16 -21.17
C ASN A 247 -13.87 -4.33 -21.51
N ASN A 248 -15.19 -4.13 -21.47
CA ASN A 248 -16.22 -5.17 -21.66
C ASN A 248 -16.11 -6.32 -20.64
N VAL A 249 -15.61 -6.03 -19.44
CA VAL A 249 -15.55 -6.96 -18.30
C VAL A 249 -16.69 -6.60 -17.35
N SER A 250 -17.50 -7.60 -16.98
CA SER A 250 -18.60 -7.39 -16.04
C SER A 250 -18.10 -7.26 -14.60
N LYS A 251 -18.87 -6.53 -13.78
CA LYS A 251 -18.62 -6.41 -12.33
C LYS A 251 -18.45 -7.77 -11.65
N GLN A 252 -19.29 -8.76 -12.00
CA GLN A 252 -19.21 -10.09 -11.41
C GLN A 252 -17.89 -10.80 -11.74
N GLN A 253 -17.38 -10.65 -12.98
CA GLN A 253 -16.08 -11.25 -13.34
C GLN A 253 -14.93 -10.67 -12.51
N VAL A 254 -14.96 -9.37 -12.20
CA VAL A 254 -13.97 -8.73 -11.33
C VAL A 254 -14.08 -9.31 -9.91
N ILE A 255 -15.30 -9.40 -9.38
CA ILE A 255 -15.55 -9.97 -8.05
C ILE A 255 -15.01 -11.41 -7.97
N ASP A 256 -15.37 -12.24 -8.95
CA ASP A 256 -14.99 -13.66 -8.97
C ASP A 256 -13.47 -13.84 -9.02
N VAL A 257 -12.76 -13.05 -9.84
CA VAL A 257 -11.29 -13.14 -9.96
C VAL A 257 -10.62 -12.74 -8.66
N ILE A 258 -10.97 -11.58 -8.10
CA ILE A 258 -10.35 -11.09 -6.87
C ILE A 258 -10.69 -12.04 -5.70
N ALA A 259 -11.95 -12.40 -5.51
CA ALA A 259 -12.36 -13.29 -4.42
C ALA A 259 -11.66 -14.65 -4.51
N LYS A 260 -11.53 -15.21 -5.72
CA LYS A 260 -10.82 -16.47 -5.93
C LYS A 260 -9.32 -16.35 -5.60
N THR A 261 -8.65 -15.28 -6.03
CA THR A 261 -7.25 -15.02 -5.66
C THR A 261 -7.09 -14.95 -4.15
N GLN A 262 -7.97 -14.22 -3.46
CA GLN A 262 -7.91 -14.11 -2.00
C GLN A 262 -8.17 -15.46 -1.32
N VAL A 263 -9.07 -16.30 -1.81
CA VAL A 263 -9.25 -17.63 -1.21
C VAL A 263 -8.05 -18.54 -1.47
N GLU A 264 -7.46 -18.50 -2.66
CA GLU A 264 -6.28 -19.31 -3.01
C GLU A 264 -5.07 -18.96 -2.16
N ARG A 265 -4.79 -17.66 -1.97
CA ARG A 265 -3.71 -17.22 -1.08
C ARG A 265 -3.96 -17.71 0.35
N GLN A 266 -5.23 -17.85 0.79
CA GLN A 266 -5.56 -18.29 2.15
C GLN A 266 -5.15 -19.73 2.33
N MET A 267 -5.56 -20.54 1.38
CA MET A 267 -5.26 -21.96 1.35
C MET A 267 -3.75 -22.20 1.35
N GLN A 268 -2.98 -21.37 0.64
CA GLN A 268 -1.52 -21.45 0.64
C GLN A 268 -0.94 -21.13 2.02
N ALA A 269 -1.36 -20.03 2.66
CA ALA A 269 -0.91 -19.68 4.01
C ALA A 269 -1.28 -20.75 5.06
N GLU A 270 -2.47 -21.35 4.95
CA GLU A 270 -2.90 -22.48 5.78
C GLU A 270 -2.07 -23.76 5.54
N GLN A 271 -1.67 -24.01 4.30
CA GLN A 271 -0.82 -25.14 3.93
C GLN A 271 0.62 -24.96 4.42
N ASN A 272 1.13 -23.73 4.36
CA ASN A 272 2.45 -23.36 4.87
C ASN A 272 2.49 -23.29 6.41
N GLY A 273 1.33 -23.32 7.08
CA GLY A 273 1.23 -23.23 8.53
C GLY A 273 1.43 -21.82 9.08
N GLU A 274 1.36 -20.80 8.21
CA GLU A 274 1.44 -19.38 8.57
C GLU A 274 0.19 -18.95 9.35
N ILE A 275 -0.96 -19.54 9.02
CA ILE A 275 -2.25 -19.33 9.70
C ILE A 275 -2.95 -20.66 10.04
N PRO A 276 -3.85 -20.69 11.05
CA PRO A 276 -4.63 -21.89 11.36
C PRO A 276 -5.56 -22.28 10.19
N LYS A 277 -5.70 -23.59 9.96
CA LYS A 277 -6.61 -24.13 8.93
C LYS A 277 -8.05 -23.70 9.19
N ASN A 278 -8.73 -23.26 8.14
CA ASN A 278 -10.16 -22.98 8.17
C ASN A 278 -10.96 -24.23 7.76
N ASN A 279 -12.13 -24.42 8.36
CA ASN A 279 -13.03 -25.54 8.06
C ASN A 279 -14.13 -25.17 7.04
N GLN A 280 -14.17 -23.92 6.57
CA GLN A 280 -15.13 -23.45 5.58
C GLN A 280 -14.78 -23.95 4.17
N SER A 281 -15.80 -24.18 3.33
CA SER A 281 -15.58 -24.49 1.91
C SER A 281 -15.15 -23.25 1.12
N ASN A 282 -14.49 -23.44 -0.02
CA ASN A 282 -14.09 -22.33 -0.90
C ASN A 282 -15.27 -21.43 -1.29
N GLU A 283 -16.46 -22.00 -1.53
CA GLU A 283 -17.67 -21.22 -1.83
C GLU A 283 -18.12 -20.35 -0.65
N GLN A 284 -17.98 -20.84 0.58
CA GLN A 284 -18.29 -20.06 1.78
C GLN A 284 -17.27 -18.93 1.98
N LEU A 285 -16.00 -19.20 1.69
CA LEU A 285 -14.92 -18.22 1.75
C LEU A 285 -15.10 -17.09 0.72
N ILE A 286 -15.44 -17.45 -0.53
CA ILE A 286 -15.74 -16.48 -1.60
C ILE A 286 -16.92 -15.58 -1.17
N LYS A 287 -18.04 -16.16 -0.73
CA LYS A 287 -19.21 -15.38 -0.29
C LYS A 287 -18.90 -14.46 0.89
N ALA A 288 -18.00 -14.88 1.78
CA ALA A 288 -17.62 -14.08 2.93
C ALA A 288 -16.71 -12.90 2.57
N ILE A 289 -15.94 -12.99 1.48
CA ILE A 289 -15.07 -11.90 1.02
C ILE A 289 -15.73 -10.96 0.01
N GLU A 290 -16.73 -11.44 -0.73
CA GLU A 290 -17.48 -10.65 -1.73
C GLU A 290 -17.85 -9.22 -1.29
N PRO A 291 -18.41 -8.96 -0.09
CA PRO A 291 -18.77 -7.59 0.31
C PRO A 291 -17.56 -6.65 0.39
N LYS A 292 -16.40 -7.18 0.78
CA LYS A 292 -15.16 -6.40 0.89
C LYS A 292 -14.54 -6.16 -0.48
N VAL A 293 -14.57 -7.17 -1.35
CA VAL A 293 -14.21 -7.00 -2.76
C VAL A 293 -15.07 -5.92 -3.39
N LEU A 294 -16.39 -5.96 -3.18
CA LEU A 294 -17.33 -4.97 -3.71
C LEU A 294 -16.98 -3.55 -3.25
N GLN A 295 -16.73 -3.37 -1.95
CA GLN A 295 -16.31 -2.09 -1.40
C GLN A 295 -15.05 -1.57 -2.11
N VAL A 296 -14.04 -2.43 -2.32
CA VAL A 296 -12.77 -2.05 -2.96
C VAL A 296 -12.93 -1.71 -4.44
N ILE A 297 -13.67 -2.52 -5.21
CA ILE A 297 -13.75 -2.33 -6.66
C ILE A 297 -14.67 -1.16 -7.06
N GLU A 298 -15.61 -0.79 -6.19
CA GLU A 298 -16.48 0.37 -6.37
C GLU A 298 -15.87 1.65 -5.81
N HIS A 299 -14.87 1.53 -4.92
CA HIS A 299 -14.13 2.66 -4.40
C HIS A 299 -13.48 3.44 -5.53
N LYS A 300 -13.67 4.75 -5.50
CA LYS A 300 -12.92 5.69 -6.34
C LYS A 300 -11.80 6.26 -5.51
N THR A 301 -10.64 6.44 -6.12
CA THR A 301 -9.51 7.12 -5.49
C THR A 301 -9.99 8.43 -4.87
N GLU A 302 -9.67 8.65 -3.59
CA GLU A 302 -10.06 9.80 -2.75
C GLU A 302 -11.47 9.84 -2.17
N THR A 303 -12.29 8.81 -2.39
CA THR A 303 -13.50 8.67 -1.58
C THR A 303 -13.14 8.11 -0.20
N PRO A 304 -13.81 8.49 0.90
CA PRO A 304 -13.66 7.80 2.17
C PRO A 304 -14.18 6.36 2.06
N TRP A 305 -13.51 5.43 2.75
CA TRP A 305 -13.94 4.03 2.90
C TRP A 305 -15.23 3.88 3.70
#